data_AF-A0A101CJD5-F1
#
_entry.id   AF-A0A101CJD5-F1
#
_cell.length_a   1.000
_cell.length_b   1.000
_cell.length_c   1.000
_cell.angle_alpha   90.00
_cell.angle_beta   90.00
_cell.angle_gamma   90.00
#
_symmetry.space_group_name_H-M   'P 1'
#
loop_
_entity.id
_entity.type
_entity.pdbx_description
1 polymer ?
#
loop_
_entity_poly.entity_id
_entity_poly.type
_entity_poly.pdbx_seq_one_letter_code
_entity_poly.pdbx_strand_id
1 'polypeptide(L)' 'MELLALLVLASTRGLVAGGTLVVDGANADGLVDVEAIGGYDPHRAGVARGSRVTLDALHLLATEYGRDEK' A
#
# COMPACT_ATOMS: atom_id res chain seq x y z
N MET A 1 -4.28 -7.24 8.46
CA MET A 1 -3.76 -7.44 9.83
C MET A 1 -2.31 -7.94 9.87
N GLU A 2 -1.62 -8.05 8.73
CA GLU A 2 -0.40 -8.84 8.59
C GLU A 2 0.88 -7.98 8.56
N LEU A 3 0.73 -6.66 8.41
CA LEU A 3 1.84 -5.74 8.17
C LEU A 3 2.86 -5.74 9.31
N LEU A 4 2.42 -5.77 10.58
CA LEU A 4 3.33 -5.79 11.72
C LEU A 4 4.21 -7.06 11.74
N ALA A 5 3.61 -8.22 11.44
CA ALA A 5 4.36 -9.47 11.37
C ALA A 5 5.41 -9.44 10.25
N LEU A 6 5.07 -8.89 9.08
CA LEU A 6 6.00 -8.70 7.97
C LEU A 6 7.17 -7.77 8.36
N LEU A 7 6.88 -6.62 8.98
CA LEU A 7 7.91 -5.64 9.34
C LEU A 7 8.87 -6.18 10.40
N VAL A 8 8.36 -6.89 11.42
CA VAL A 8 9.20 -7.56 12.43
C VAL A 8 10.07 -8.64 11.78
N LEU A 9 9.49 -9.45 10.89
CA LEU A 9 10.23 -10.50 10.19
C LEU A 9 11.35 -9.92 9.31
N ALA A 10 11.07 -8.84 8.58
CA ALA A 10 12.07 -8.20 7.72
C ALA A 10 13.21 -7.59 8.55
N SER A 11 12.87 -6.90 9.64
CA SER A 11 13.84 -6.29 10.56
C SER A 11 14.77 -7.33 11.17
N THR A 12 14.24 -8.48 11.60
CA THR A 12 15.05 -9.57 12.18
C THR A 12 15.94 -10.30 11.17
N ARG A 13 15.75 -10.04 9.87
CA ARG A 13 16.54 -10.65 8.78
C ARG A 13 17.35 -9.64 7.98
N GLY A 14 17.42 -8.38 8.42
CA GLY A 14 18.12 -7.32 7.68
C GLY A 14 17.52 -7.05 6.29
N LEU A 15 16.23 -7.34 6.10
CA LEU A 15 15.52 -7.10 4.84
C LEU A 15 14.76 -5.77 4.90
N VAL A 16 14.59 -5.13 3.75
CA VAL A 16 13.68 -3.99 3.58
C VAL A 16 12.29 -4.53 3.28
N ALA A 17 11.28 -4.04 4.00
CA ALA A 17 9.88 -4.38 3.74
C ALA A 17 8.98 -3.16 3.95
N GLY A 18 7.83 -3.17 3.25
CA GLY A 18 6.78 -2.17 3.36
C GLY A 18 5.44 -2.75 2.90
N GLY A 19 4.37 -1.99 3.08
CA GLY A 19 3.03 -2.40 2.64
C GLY A 19 2.13 -1.21 2.34
N THR A 20 1.29 -1.36 1.33
CA THR A 20 0.23 -0.40 0.99
C THR A 20 -1.08 -0.87 1.62
N LEU A 21 -1.81 0.05 2.25
CA LEU A 21 -3.09 -0.23 2.89
C LEU A 21 -4.20 0.50 2.13
N VAL A 22 -5.30 -0.21 1.87
CA VAL A 22 -6.55 0.38 1.37
C VAL A 22 -7.49 0.48 2.55
N VAL A 23 -8.00 1.68 2.81
CA VAL A 23 -9.01 1.90 3.84
C VAL A 23 -10.36 1.43 3.28
N ASP A 24 -11.02 0.53 4.01
CA ASP A 24 -12.24 -0.17 3.59
C ASP A 24 -13.26 -0.23 4.73
N GLY A 25 -14.56 -0.32 4.40
CA GLY A 25 -15.70 -0.47 5.33
C GLY A 25 -15.93 0.69 6.31
N ALA A 26 -16.54 0.41 7.46
CA ALA A 26 -16.99 1.36 8.49
C ALA A 26 -15.96 2.42 8.96
N ASN A 27 -14.67 2.20 8.71
CA ASN A 27 -13.60 3.15 8.97
C ASN A 27 -13.39 4.18 7.86
N ALA A 28 -13.94 3.93 6.67
CA ALA A 28 -14.04 4.86 5.55
C ALA A 28 -15.32 5.72 5.62
N ASP A 29 -16.40 5.22 6.23
CA ASP A 29 -17.71 5.89 6.29
C ASP A 29 -17.67 7.28 6.96
N GLY A 30 -16.70 7.52 7.87
CA GLY A 30 -16.46 8.83 8.49
C GLY A 30 -15.42 9.72 7.78
N LEU A 31 -14.75 9.19 6.75
CA LEU A 31 -13.70 9.87 5.97
C LEU A 31 -14.18 10.24 4.55
N VAL A 32 -15.37 9.79 4.17
CA VAL A 32 -15.88 9.77 2.81
C VAL A 32 -17.26 10.41 2.84
N ASP A 33 -17.38 11.64 2.31
CA ASP A 33 -18.69 12.20 1.99
C ASP A 33 -19.28 11.39 0.83
N VAL A 34 -20.14 10.43 1.16
CA VAL A 34 -20.72 9.47 0.23
C VAL A 34 -21.49 10.16 -0.90
N GLU A 35 -22.06 11.35 -0.64
CA GLU A 35 -22.80 12.15 -1.63
C GLU A 35 -21.86 12.91 -2.57
N ALA A 36 -20.68 13.34 -2.10
CA ALA A 36 -19.69 14.04 -2.93
C ALA A 36 -18.87 13.14 -3.88
N ILE A 37 -18.70 11.86 -3.54
CA ILE A 37 -17.88 10.90 -4.33
C ILE A 37 -18.69 9.78 -5.01
N GLY A 38 -20.02 9.91 -5.02
CA GLY A 38 -20.89 9.12 -5.91
C GLY A 38 -20.90 7.62 -5.62
N GLY A 39 -20.85 7.24 -4.34
CA GLY A 39 -20.83 5.83 -3.94
C GLY A 39 -19.49 5.15 -4.22
N TYR A 40 -18.41 5.69 -3.63
CA TYR A 40 -17.10 5.07 -3.68
C TYR A 40 -17.18 3.57 -3.31
N ASP A 41 -16.76 2.69 -4.22
CA ASP A 41 -16.57 1.26 -3.98
C ASP A 41 -15.13 1.04 -3.47
N PRO A 42 -14.91 0.96 -2.14
CA PRO A 42 -13.59 0.81 -1.55
C PRO A 42 -12.93 -0.50 -1.94
N HIS A 43 -13.72 -1.54 -2.24
CA HIS A 43 -13.20 -2.87 -2.53
C HIS A 43 -12.51 -2.93 -3.90
N ARG A 44 -13.09 -2.36 -4.96
CA ARG A 44 -12.51 -2.50 -6.32
C ARG A 44 -11.63 -1.33 -6.74
N ALA A 45 -12.09 -0.10 -6.53
CA ALA A 45 -11.36 1.09 -6.94
C ALA A 45 -10.17 1.38 -6.00
N GLY A 46 -10.34 1.11 -4.70
CA GLY A 46 -9.29 1.25 -3.70
C GLY A 46 -8.13 0.29 -3.96
N VAL A 47 -8.43 -0.99 -4.19
CA VAL A 47 -7.43 -2.02 -4.52
C VAL A 47 -6.64 -1.65 -5.77
N ALA A 48 -7.31 -1.25 -6.86
CA ALA A 48 -6.63 -0.87 -8.09
C ALA A 48 -5.65 0.30 -7.90
N ARG A 49 -6.00 1.30 -7.08
CA ARG A 49 -5.09 2.41 -6.73
C ARG A 49 -3.96 1.95 -5.81
N GLY A 50 -4.26 1.13 -4.81
CA GLY A 50 -3.25 0.53 -3.93
C GLY A 50 -2.19 -0.24 -4.72
N SER A 51 -2.62 -1.09 -5.67
CA SER A 51 -1.72 -1.84 -6.54
C SER A 51 -0.81 -0.94 -7.38
N ARG A 52 -1.32 0.17 -7.92
CA ARG A 52 -0.50 1.13 -8.68
C ARG A 52 0.59 1.75 -7.81
N VAL A 53 0.23 2.24 -6.63
CA VAL A 53 1.20 2.82 -5.67
C VAL A 53 2.27 1.79 -5.30
N THR A 54 1.87 0.54 -5.04
CA THR A 54 2.84 -0.53 -4.74
C THR A 54 3.78 -0.79 -5.91
N LEU A 55 3.28 -0.86 -7.15
CA LEU A 55 4.10 -1.10 -8.33
C LEU A 55 5.08 0.06 -8.61
N ASP A 56 4.62 1.30 -8.44
CA ASP A 56 5.49 2.48 -8.60
C ASP A 56 6.61 2.48 -7.55
N ALA A 57 6.29 2.18 -6.29
CA ALA A 57 7.29 2.07 -5.23
C ALA A 57 8.30 0.95 -5.52
N LEU A 58 7.85 -0.20 -6.00
CA LEU A 58 8.73 -1.30 -6.40
C LEU A 58 9.64 -0.91 -7.58
N HIS A 59 9.11 -0.19 -8.56
CA HIS A 59 9.90 0.32 -9.67
C HIS A 59 11.00 1.27 -9.19
N LEU A 60 10.65 2.23 -8.33
CA LEU A 60 11.61 3.17 -7.75
C LEU A 60 12.70 2.42 -6.97
N LEU A 61 12.32 1.53 -6.05
CA LEU A 61 13.27 0.73 -5.27
C LEU A 61 14.19 -0.09 -6.17
N ALA A 62 13.65 -0.78 -7.18
CA ALA A 62 14.46 -1.57 -8.11
C ALA A 62 15.45 -0.69 -8.90
N THR A 63 15.04 0.53 -9.28
CA THR A 63 15.92 1.46 -10.00
C THR A 63 16.91 2.20 -9.12
N GLU A 64 16.65 2.37 -7.82
CA GLU A 64 17.59 2.95 -6.86
C GLU A 64 18.62 1.91 -6.43
N TYR A 65 18.19 0.73 -5.97
CA TYR A 65 19.09 -0.35 -5.58
C TYR A 65 19.87 -0.95 -6.77
N GLY A 66 19.30 -0.93 -7.98
CA GLY A 66 20.02 -1.36 -9.19
C GLY A 66 21.12 -0.39 -9.66
N ARG A 67 21.21 0.81 -9.09
CA ARG A 67 22.30 1.77 -9.36
C ARG A 67 23.46 1.64 -8.38
N ASP A 68 23.25 1.09 -7.19
CA ASP A 68 24.31 0.92 -6.19
C ASP A 68 25.25 -0.27 -6.51
N GLU A 69 24.86 -1.18 -7.41
CA GLU A 69 25.69 -2.31 -7.88
C GLU A 69 26.56 -2.00 -9.12
N LYS A 70 26.59 -0.74 -9.61
CA LYS A 70 27.45 -0.30 -10.74
C LYS A 70 28.46 0.74 -10.32
#